data_AF-A0AAW6RMX6-F1
#
_entry.id   AF-A0AAW6RMX6-F1
#
_cell.length_a   1.000
_cell.length_b   1.000
_cell.length_c   1.000
_cell.angle_alpha   90.00
_cell.angle_beta   90.00
_cell.angle_gamma   90.00
#
_symmetry.space_group_name_H-M   'P 1'
#
loop_
_entity.id
_entity.type
_entity.pdbx_description
1 polymer ?
#
loop_
_entity_poly.entity_id
_entity_poly.type
_entity_poly.pdbx_seq_one_letter_code
_entity_poly.pdbx_strand_id
1 'polypeptide(L)'
;ASPRTRIPPGAVALAGRFSGVYPRASPGGWQLIGQTEVPMWDLARTPPALLQPGQRVQFVDAATEAGRELLERWRAPSRCAVAASSSAPDSCAPDGGGDGAAPVLEVLAPGLQALVQDLGRPGQAGQGVSASGALDRGAFLAANRLVGNHFNAPALELLHGGFTVRALGPAVVAVTGAEGPLTLRRQDGATLPAARHAPLALQAGDTLALGAPEAGLRSYLAARGGFAAQPVLGSCASDTLAGIGPAPLAAGQRLGLGRRESRHGPLASVAAHPEAASPHLPRPGDAAAVWLDITLGPRADWFSPQALALLLEQPWQVTPQSNRVGLRLAGSQPLQRAAAFEGAELPSEGTALGALQVPANGQPVLFLADHPLTGGYPVVGCVAAHHLDLAAQLPAGTLIRFRAQRPFQEICLP
;
A
#
# COMPACT_ATOMS: atom_id res chain seq x y z
N ALA A 1 -14.24 -20.37 -17.83
CA ALA A 1 -14.97 -20.46 -16.56
C ALA A 1 -14.67 -19.21 -15.74
N SER A 2 -15.67 -18.61 -15.09
CA SER A 2 -15.45 -17.43 -14.24
C SER A 2 -14.79 -17.84 -12.91
N PRO A 3 -13.82 -17.08 -12.39
CA PRO A 3 -13.17 -17.39 -11.13
C PRO A 3 -14.16 -17.31 -9.96
N ARG A 4 -13.92 -18.08 -8.90
CA ARG A 4 -14.64 -17.94 -7.63
C ARG A 4 -14.27 -16.60 -7.02
N THR A 5 -15.27 -15.90 -6.50
CA THR A 5 -15.08 -14.61 -5.81
C THR A 5 -14.40 -14.76 -4.46
N ARG A 6 -14.49 -15.93 -3.83
CA ARG A 6 -13.86 -16.24 -2.56
C ARG A 6 -13.53 -17.74 -2.45
N ILE A 7 -12.26 -18.03 -2.23
CA ILE A 7 -11.71 -19.36 -1.88
C ILE A 7 -11.25 -19.27 -0.42
N PRO A 8 -11.57 -20.25 0.44
CA PRO A 8 -11.18 -20.20 1.86
C PRO A 8 -9.67 -20.40 2.07
N PRO A 9 -9.10 -19.90 3.19
CA PRO A 9 -7.75 -20.24 3.60
C PRO A 9 -7.56 -21.75 3.75
N GLY A 10 -6.36 -22.23 3.42
CA GLY A 10 -6.01 -23.65 3.47
C GLY A 10 -6.52 -24.46 2.28
N ALA A 11 -7.29 -23.88 1.35
CA ALA A 11 -7.73 -24.60 0.15
C ALA A 11 -6.52 -25.02 -0.69
N VAL A 12 -6.45 -26.31 -1.04
CA VAL A 12 -5.44 -26.89 -1.92
C VAL A 12 -6.01 -26.95 -3.32
N ALA A 13 -5.27 -26.46 -4.30
CA ALA A 13 -5.75 -26.32 -5.66
C ALA A 13 -4.70 -26.64 -6.73
N LEU A 14 -5.18 -26.95 -7.93
CA LEU A 14 -4.39 -27.22 -9.13
C LEU A 14 -4.73 -26.23 -10.26
N ALA A 15 -3.72 -25.83 -11.02
CA ALA A 15 -3.89 -25.12 -12.30
C ALA A 15 -2.76 -25.50 -13.26
N GLY A 16 -3.11 -26.18 -14.34
CA GLY A 16 -2.14 -26.70 -15.30
C GLY A 16 -1.10 -27.59 -14.62
N ARG A 17 0.18 -27.19 -14.69
CA ARG A 17 1.30 -27.91 -14.06
C ARG A 17 1.59 -27.49 -12.62
N PHE A 18 0.80 -26.56 -12.06
CA PHE A 18 1.02 -25.99 -10.74
C PHE A 18 0.04 -26.55 -9.71
N SER A 19 0.52 -26.69 -8.49
CA SER A 19 -0.29 -26.89 -7.29
C SER A 19 -0.02 -25.76 -6.31
N GLY A 20 -0.99 -25.44 -5.46
CA GLY A 20 -0.87 -24.34 -4.51
C GLY A 20 -1.84 -24.47 -3.35
N VAL A 21 -1.54 -23.75 -2.28
CA VAL A 21 -2.42 -23.61 -1.11
C VAL A 21 -2.73 -22.14 -0.92
N TYR A 22 -4.01 -21.79 -0.80
CA TYR A 22 -4.43 -20.42 -0.53
C TYR A 22 -4.14 -20.08 0.94
N PRO A 23 -3.20 -19.17 1.26
CA PRO A 23 -2.87 -18.88 2.66
C PRO A 23 -3.93 -18.03 3.36
N ARG A 24 -4.79 -17.36 2.59
CA ARG A 24 -5.86 -16.47 3.05
C ARG A 24 -7.05 -16.58 2.11
N ALA A 25 -8.17 -16.00 2.53
CA ALA A 25 -9.34 -15.92 1.68
C ALA A 25 -9.08 -14.96 0.51
N SER A 26 -9.17 -15.47 -0.73
CA SER A 26 -8.98 -14.64 -1.92
C SER A 26 -9.85 -15.14 -3.08
N PRO A 27 -10.12 -14.31 -4.10
CA PRO A 27 -10.64 -14.79 -5.37
C PRO A 27 -9.68 -15.79 -6.04
N GLY A 28 -10.19 -16.67 -6.89
CA GLY A 28 -9.34 -17.55 -7.69
C GLY A 28 -10.09 -18.51 -8.61
N GLY A 29 -9.43 -18.90 -9.70
CA GLY A 29 -9.98 -19.80 -10.72
C GLY A 29 -9.46 -21.23 -10.67
N TRP A 30 -8.59 -21.57 -9.71
CA TRP A 30 -7.93 -22.88 -9.68
C TRP A 30 -8.93 -23.99 -9.29
N GLN A 31 -8.63 -25.22 -9.71
CA GLN A 31 -9.43 -26.39 -9.37
C GLN A 31 -9.13 -26.80 -7.93
N LEU A 32 -10.12 -26.68 -7.04
CA LEU A 32 -9.96 -27.06 -5.64
C LEU A 32 -10.02 -28.58 -5.51
N ILE A 33 -9.01 -29.17 -4.88
CA ILE A 33 -8.85 -30.63 -4.73
C ILE A 33 -8.83 -31.10 -3.27
N GLY A 34 -8.73 -30.17 -2.32
CA GLY A 34 -8.70 -30.49 -0.89
C GLY A 34 -8.51 -29.25 -0.03
N GLN A 35 -8.25 -29.48 1.25
CA GLN A 35 -7.99 -28.45 2.23
C GLN A 35 -6.95 -28.94 3.25
N THR A 36 -6.12 -28.03 3.75
CA THR A 36 -5.24 -28.26 4.89
C THR A 36 -5.60 -27.30 6.01
N GLU A 37 -5.49 -27.79 7.25
CA GLU A 37 -5.65 -26.97 8.46
C GLU A 37 -4.33 -26.36 8.92
N VAL A 38 -3.21 -26.74 8.28
CA VAL A 38 -1.90 -26.16 8.59
C VAL A 38 -1.88 -24.70 8.11
N PRO A 39 -1.59 -23.73 8.99
CA PRO A 39 -1.52 -22.32 8.60
C PRO A 39 -0.29 -22.08 7.70
N MET A 40 -0.55 -21.83 6.42
CA MET A 40 0.50 -21.47 5.44
C MET A 40 1.15 -20.12 5.78
N TRP A 41 0.44 -19.24 6.49
CA TRP A 41 0.91 -17.95 6.96
C TRP A 41 0.62 -17.80 8.45
N ASP A 42 1.64 -17.53 9.26
CA ASP A 42 1.53 -17.31 10.71
C ASP A 42 2.59 -16.30 11.19
N LEU A 43 2.16 -15.15 11.72
CA LEU A 43 3.07 -14.11 12.19
C LEU A 43 3.86 -14.51 13.46
N ALA A 44 3.41 -15.54 14.20
CA ALA A 44 4.17 -16.07 15.33
C ALA A 44 5.33 -16.99 14.89
N ARG A 45 5.40 -17.37 13.61
CA ARG A 45 6.44 -18.22 13.05
C ARG A 45 7.55 -17.38 12.41
N THR A 46 8.79 -17.89 12.46
CA THR A 46 9.95 -17.29 11.77
C THR A 46 10.57 -18.30 10.79
N PRO A 47 10.46 -18.09 9.46
CA PRO A 47 9.70 -17.04 8.78
C PRO A 47 8.18 -17.27 8.85
N PRO A 48 7.35 -16.22 8.72
CA PRO A 48 5.90 -16.35 8.81
C PRO A 48 5.27 -17.23 7.73
N ALA A 49 5.81 -17.22 6.51
CA ALA A 49 5.38 -18.14 5.46
C ALA A 49 5.98 -19.53 5.72
N LEU A 50 5.11 -20.55 5.81
CA LEU A 50 5.52 -21.93 6.05
C LEU A 50 6.45 -22.42 4.94
N LEU A 51 6.08 -22.10 3.70
CA LEU A 51 6.78 -22.49 2.50
C LEU A 51 7.69 -21.35 2.05
N GLN A 52 8.95 -21.67 1.79
CA GLN A 52 9.95 -20.76 1.25
C GLN A 52 10.37 -21.21 -0.15
N PRO A 53 10.75 -20.26 -1.04
CA PRO A 53 11.28 -20.60 -2.36
C PRO A 53 12.40 -21.65 -2.29
N GLY A 54 12.35 -22.64 -3.18
CA GLY A 54 13.33 -23.73 -3.25
C GLY A 54 13.03 -24.94 -2.37
N GLN A 55 12.01 -24.89 -1.49
CA GLN A 55 11.61 -26.05 -0.70
C GLN A 55 10.89 -27.11 -1.53
N ARG A 56 11.10 -28.38 -1.19
CA ARG A 56 10.34 -29.52 -1.72
C ARG A 56 9.12 -29.77 -0.85
N VAL A 57 7.97 -29.96 -1.47
CA VAL A 57 6.68 -30.17 -0.79
C VAL A 57 6.10 -31.51 -1.19
N GLN A 58 5.63 -32.27 -0.20
CA GLN A 58 4.87 -33.50 -0.41
C GLN A 58 3.53 -33.36 0.30
N PHE A 59 2.42 -33.55 -0.43
CA PHE A 59 1.09 -33.61 0.16
C PHE A 59 0.86 -35.00 0.77
N VAL A 60 0.28 -35.03 1.97
CA VAL A 60 -0.07 -36.26 2.69
C VAL A 60 -1.54 -36.17 3.06
N ASP A 61 -2.29 -37.26 2.87
CA ASP A 61 -3.69 -37.33 3.28
C ASP A 61 -3.81 -37.27 4.80
N ALA A 62 -4.46 -36.22 5.30
CA ALA A 62 -4.70 -35.95 6.70
C ALA A 62 -5.48 -37.06 7.43
N ALA A 63 -6.24 -37.89 6.70
CA ALA A 63 -6.98 -39.00 7.28
C ALA A 63 -6.10 -40.17 7.72
N THR A 64 -4.89 -40.29 7.16
CA THR A 64 -3.91 -41.34 7.47
C THR A 64 -3.20 -41.06 8.79
N GLU A 65 -2.63 -42.11 9.42
CA GLU A 65 -1.86 -41.98 10.68
C GLU A 65 -0.70 -40.97 10.54
N ALA A 66 0.09 -41.12 9.47
CA ALA A 66 1.18 -40.19 9.15
C ALA A 66 0.68 -38.75 8.95
N GLY A 67 -0.51 -38.58 8.35
CA GLY A 67 -1.15 -37.27 8.19
C GLY A 67 -1.56 -36.63 9.52
N ARG A 68 -2.13 -37.41 10.45
CA ARG A 68 -2.51 -36.94 11.79
C ARG A 68 -1.30 -36.53 12.61
N GLU A 69 -0.23 -37.32 12.60
CA GLU A 69 1.05 -36.98 13.25
C GLU A 69 1.68 -35.70 12.67
N LEU A 70 1.59 -35.49 11.35
CA LEU A 70 2.01 -34.23 10.72
C LEU A 70 1.16 -33.06 11.19
N LEU A 71 -0.16 -33.20 11.22
CA LEU A 71 -1.05 -32.15 11.69
C LEU A 71 -0.77 -31.75 13.13
N GLU A 72 -0.56 -32.71 14.04
CA GLU A 72 -0.19 -32.38 15.42
C GLU A 72 1.11 -31.59 15.52
N ARG A 73 2.14 -32.00 14.76
CA ARG A 73 3.43 -31.28 14.70
C ARG A 73 3.29 -29.84 14.22
N TRP A 74 2.44 -29.62 13.22
CA TRP A 74 2.27 -28.30 12.59
C TRP A 74 1.14 -27.45 13.19
N ARG A 75 0.24 -28.05 13.98
CA ARG A 75 -0.76 -27.35 14.81
C ARG A 75 -0.16 -26.81 16.11
N ALA A 76 0.88 -27.46 16.65
CA ALA A 76 1.58 -26.94 17.82
C ALA A 76 2.22 -25.58 17.48
N PRO A 77 2.00 -24.51 18.28
CA PRO A 77 2.68 -23.24 18.06
C PRO A 77 4.18 -23.53 18.06
N SER A 78 4.85 -23.16 16.97
CA SER A 78 6.28 -23.40 16.80
C SER A 78 6.99 -22.80 18.03
N ARG A 79 7.61 -23.66 18.85
CA ARG A 79 8.24 -23.30 20.14
C ARG A 79 9.43 -22.32 20.04
N CYS A 80 9.71 -21.77 18.87
CA CYS A 80 10.61 -20.63 18.70
C CYS A 80 9.80 -19.33 18.82
N ALA A 81 9.16 -19.13 19.97
CA ALA A 81 8.49 -17.90 20.32
C ALA A 81 9.54 -16.85 20.76
N VAL A 82 9.74 -15.81 19.95
CA VAL A 82 10.06 -14.51 20.54
C VAL A 82 8.73 -14.01 21.10
N ALA A 83 8.68 -13.76 22.41
CA ALA A 83 7.48 -13.43 23.18
C ALA A 83 6.50 -12.54 22.40
N ALA A 84 5.56 -13.19 21.71
CA ALA A 84 4.40 -12.54 21.12
C ALA A 84 3.43 -12.32 22.28
N SER A 85 3.10 -11.05 22.54
CA SER A 85 1.97 -10.72 23.39
C SER A 85 0.74 -11.44 22.85
N SER A 86 0.14 -12.25 23.71
CA SER A 86 -0.96 -13.16 23.41
C SER A 86 -2.24 -12.41 23.02
N SER A 87 -2.56 -12.38 21.73
CA SER A 87 -3.93 -12.50 21.20
C SER A 87 -3.89 -12.80 19.69
N ALA A 88 -4.72 -13.73 19.25
CA ALA A 88 -4.84 -14.18 17.86
C ALA A 88 -5.31 -13.03 16.93
N PRO A 89 -4.94 -13.00 15.63
CA PRO A 89 -5.34 -11.92 14.74
C PRO A 89 -6.64 -12.28 14.00
N ASP A 90 -7.78 -12.14 14.65
CA ASP A 90 -8.98 -11.67 13.95
C ASP A 90 -8.98 -10.15 14.09
N SER A 91 -8.60 -9.47 13.01
CA SER A 91 -8.42 -8.01 12.92
C SER A 91 -7.36 -7.43 13.90
N CYS A 92 -6.27 -6.89 13.35
CA CYS A 92 -5.41 -5.97 14.08
C CYS A 92 -6.13 -4.62 14.25
N ALA A 93 -7.26 -4.64 14.97
CA ALA A 93 -7.83 -3.45 15.56
C ALA A 93 -6.74 -2.82 16.44
N PRO A 94 -6.52 -1.51 16.37
CA PRO A 94 -5.59 -0.84 17.28
C PRO A 94 -6.36 -0.60 18.58
N ASP A 95 -6.68 -1.68 19.29
CA ASP A 95 -7.07 -1.55 20.68
C ASP A 95 -5.81 -1.15 21.45
N GLY A 96 -5.91 0.03 22.06
CA GLY A 96 -4.84 0.81 22.66
C GLY A 96 -3.70 0.03 23.32
N GLY A 97 -2.48 0.48 23.00
CA GLY A 97 -1.41 0.54 24.00
C GLY A 97 -0.51 -0.68 24.10
N GLY A 98 0.30 -0.90 23.08
CA GLY A 98 1.62 -1.48 23.34
C GLY A 98 2.54 -0.42 23.98
N ASP A 99 2.60 -0.45 25.31
CA ASP A 99 3.66 0.09 26.17
C ASP A 99 3.91 1.62 26.19
N GLY A 100 2.99 2.38 26.81
CA GLY A 100 3.39 3.45 27.75
C GLY A 100 3.37 4.93 27.33
N ALA A 101 2.50 5.38 26.42
CA ALA A 101 2.29 6.82 26.22
C ALA A 101 0.79 7.17 26.25
N ALA A 102 0.44 8.22 27.00
CA ALA A 102 -0.92 8.75 27.04
C ALA A 102 -1.37 9.16 25.62
N PRO A 103 -2.62 8.90 25.23
CA PRO A 103 -3.12 9.29 23.93
C PRO A 103 -3.10 10.82 23.76
N VAL A 104 -2.66 11.28 22.60
CA VAL A 104 -2.53 12.72 22.29
C VAL A 104 -3.59 13.23 21.34
N LEU A 105 -4.13 12.35 20.48
CA LEU A 105 -5.17 12.68 19.51
C LEU A 105 -6.30 11.64 19.60
N GLU A 106 -7.51 12.06 19.27
CA GLU A 106 -8.68 11.20 19.08
C GLU A 106 -9.26 11.42 17.69
N VAL A 107 -9.46 10.35 16.93
CA VAL A 107 -10.07 10.39 15.61
C VAL A 107 -11.57 10.62 15.76
N LEU A 108 -12.06 11.78 15.31
CA LEU A 108 -13.50 12.06 15.29
C LEU A 108 -14.14 11.52 14.02
N ALA A 109 -13.45 11.65 12.89
CA ALA A 109 -13.87 11.14 11.60
C ALA A 109 -12.64 10.62 10.83
N PRO A 110 -12.62 9.36 10.37
CA PRO A 110 -11.48 8.80 9.66
C PRO A 110 -11.42 9.21 8.17
N GLY A 111 -12.45 9.88 7.63
CA GLY A 111 -12.58 10.12 6.20
C GLY A 111 -12.84 8.84 5.41
N LEU A 112 -12.45 8.81 4.14
CA LEU A 112 -12.63 7.62 3.28
C LEU A 112 -11.71 6.47 3.70
N GLN A 113 -10.46 6.80 4.04
CA GLN A 113 -9.47 5.85 4.55
C GLN A 113 -8.34 6.62 5.23
N ALA A 114 -7.97 6.19 6.43
CA ALA A 114 -6.81 6.67 7.16
C ALA A 114 -5.96 5.47 7.59
N LEU A 115 -4.71 5.42 7.14
CA LEU A 115 -3.77 4.32 7.40
C LEU A 115 -2.54 4.82 8.14
N VAL A 116 -1.96 3.98 8.99
CA VAL A 116 -0.62 4.22 9.50
C VAL A 116 0.38 3.76 8.43
N GLN A 117 1.32 4.65 8.08
CA GLN A 117 2.37 4.37 7.12
C GLN A 117 3.74 4.77 7.66
N ASP A 118 4.75 3.98 7.33
CA ASP A 118 6.15 4.38 7.30
C ASP A 118 6.68 4.16 5.86
N LEU A 119 7.99 4.10 5.63
CA LEU A 119 8.57 3.83 4.30
C LEU A 119 8.46 2.37 3.83
N GLY A 120 7.81 1.51 4.61
CA GLY A 120 7.52 0.13 4.25
C GLY A 120 8.50 -0.89 4.82
N ARG A 121 8.34 -2.13 4.35
CA ARG A 121 9.05 -3.36 4.77
C ARG A 121 9.84 -3.98 3.63
N PRO A 122 10.95 -3.37 3.21
CA PRO A 122 11.80 -3.96 2.19
C PRO A 122 12.37 -5.32 2.65
N GLY A 123 12.73 -6.18 1.69
CA GLY A 123 13.37 -7.48 1.95
C GLY A 123 12.41 -8.63 2.28
N GLN A 124 11.10 -8.39 2.31
CA GLN A 124 10.09 -9.43 2.63
C GLN A 124 9.55 -10.18 1.38
N ALA A 125 10.03 -9.84 0.18
CA ALA A 125 9.52 -10.42 -1.07
C ALA A 125 9.75 -11.94 -1.17
N GLY A 126 10.84 -12.46 -0.57
CA GLY A 126 11.16 -13.89 -0.56
C GLY A 126 10.10 -14.77 0.13
N GLN A 127 9.28 -14.17 1.01
CA GLN A 127 8.18 -14.85 1.71
C GLN A 127 6.79 -14.40 1.24
N GLY A 128 6.70 -13.71 0.09
CA GLY A 128 5.42 -13.32 -0.50
C GLY A 128 4.82 -12.02 0.04
N VAL A 129 5.59 -11.15 0.71
CA VAL A 129 5.11 -9.86 1.23
C VAL A 129 5.72 -8.66 0.49
N SER A 130 4.84 -7.76 0.02
CA SER A 130 5.23 -6.51 -0.63
C SER A 130 5.85 -5.52 0.37
N ALA A 131 6.59 -4.53 -0.13
CA ALA A 131 7.17 -3.51 0.75
C ALA A 131 6.11 -2.58 1.35
N SER A 132 5.02 -2.29 0.64
CA SER A 132 4.02 -1.28 1.06
C SER A 132 4.67 0.06 1.44
N GLY A 133 4.08 0.80 2.38
CA GLY A 133 4.55 2.10 2.84
C GLY A 133 3.77 3.28 2.26
N ALA A 134 4.24 4.49 2.58
CA ALA A 134 3.69 5.73 2.04
C ALA A 134 3.72 5.74 0.50
N LEU A 135 2.58 6.07 -0.10
CA LEU A 135 2.41 6.10 -1.56
C LEU A 135 3.11 7.28 -2.24
N ASP A 136 3.01 8.45 -1.61
CA ASP A 136 3.72 9.68 -1.96
C ASP A 136 4.76 9.90 -0.86
N ARG A 137 5.98 9.45 -1.16
CA ARG A 137 7.09 9.43 -0.22
C ARG A 137 7.58 10.85 0.05
N GLY A 138 7.59 11.72 -0.97
CA GLY A 138 7.95 13.13 -0.82
C GLY A 138 7.10 13.83 0.25
N ALA A 139 5.78 13.73 0.15
CA ALA A 139 4.87 14.33 1.13
C ALA A 139 5.00 13.71 2.52
N PHE A 140 5.13 12.39 2.61
CA PHE A 140 5.36 11.69 3.88
C PHE A 140 6.64 12.17 4.59
N LEU A 141 7.76 12.25 3.85
CA LEU A 141 9.05 12.71 4.36
C LEU A 141 8.97 14.18 4.82
N ALA A 142 8.29 15.02 4.04
CA ALA A 142 8.05 16.43 4.38
C ALA A 142 7.27 16.58 5.70
N ALA A 143 6.17 15.82 5.89
CA ALA A 143 5.38 15.89 7.12
C ALA A 143 6.22 15.57 8.36
N ASN A 144 7.02 14.49 8.29
CA ASN A 144 7.89 14.10 9.39
C ASN A 144 8.99 15.13 9.67
N ARG A 145 9.61 15.69 8.62
CA ARG A 145 10.65 16.70 8.76
C ARG A 145 10.13 17.98 9.42
N LEU A 146 8.95 18.46 9.03
CA LEU A 146 8.32 19.66 9.58
C LEU A 146 8.15 19.59 11.10
N VAL A 147 7.78 18.43 11.64
CA VAL A 147 7.60 18.23 13.09
C VAL A 147 8.88 17.78 13.82
N GLY A 148 10.00 17.66 13.10
CA GLY A 148 11.31 17.25 13.64
C GLY A 148 11.41 15.76 13.99
N ASN A 149 10.63 14.91 13.32
CA ASN A 149 10.73 13.47 13.46
C ASN A 149 11.91 12.89 12.67
N HIS A 150 12.30 11.68 13.03
CA HIS A 150 13.04 10.83 12.10
C HIS A 150 12.24 10.65 10.80
N PHE A 151 12.95 10.59 9.67
CA PHE A 151 12.33 10.58 8.33
C PHE A 151 11.36 9.40 8.12
N ASN A 152 11.60 8.27 8.80
CA ASN A 152 10.77 7.06 8.75
C ASN A 152 9.77 6.91 9.92
N ALA A 153 9.55 7.95 10.73
CA ALA A 153 8.61 7.84 11.83
C ALA A 153 7.17 7.58 11.31
N PRO A 154 6.35 6.75 11.98
CA PRO A 154 5.00 6.47 11.53
C PRO A 154 4.15 7.74 11.44
N ALA A 155 3.53 7.94 10.29
CA ALA A 155 2.60 9.04 10.00
C ALA A 155 1.26 8.46 9.50
N LEU A 156 0.22 9.29 9.45
CA LEU A 156 -1.06 8.88 8.86
C LEU A 156 -1.09 9.27 7.39
N GLU A 157 -1.39 8.31 6.51
CA GLU A 157 -1.79 8.56 5.12
C GLU A 157 -3.31 8.69 5.06
N LEU A 158 -3.80 9.81 4.53
CA LEU A 158 -5.21 10.21 4.55
C LEU A 158 -5.73 10.35 3.11
N LEU A 159 -6.74 9.56 2.77
CA LEU A 159 -7.32 9.53 1.43
C LEU A 159 -8.51 10.49 1.31
N HIS A 160 -8.45 11.41 0.34
CA HIS A 160 -9.58 12.23 -0.11
C HIS A 160 -10.21 13.19 0.93
N GLY A 161 -9.51 13.47 2.03
CA GLY A 161 -10.01 14.38 3.07
C GLY A 161 -11.14 13.77 3.92
N GLY A 162 -11.91 14.62 4.59
CA GLY A 162 -12.95 14.22 5.54
C GLY A 162 -12.40 13.71 6.88
N PHE A 163 -11.08 13.74 7.06
CA PHE A 163 -10.41 13.33 8.29
C PHE A 163 -10.48 14.44 9.34
N THR A 164 -10.87 14.10 10.56
CA THR A 164 -10.96 15.05 11.68
C THR A 164 -10.39 14.43 12.95
N VAL A 165 -9.51 15.14 13.63
CA VAL A 165 -8.91 14.73 14.92
C VAL A 165 -9.06 15.80 15.98
N ARG A 166 -9.26 15.38 17.23
CA ARG A 166 -9.24 16.23 18.42
C ARG A 166 -7.98 16.00 19.22
N ALA A 167 -7.33 17.07 19.64
CA ALA A 167 -6.21 17.01 20.56
C ALA A 167 -6.68 16.75 21.99
N LEU A 168 -6.11 15.73 22.62
CA LEU A 168 -6.35 15.37 24.03
C LEU A 168 -5.36 16.05 24.98
N GLY A 169 -4.30 16.62 24.43
CA GLY A 169 -3.25 17.38 25.12
C GLY A 169 -2.46 18.21 24.11
N PRO A 170 -1.46 18.99 24.57
CA PRO A 170 -0.60 19.75 23.68
C PRO A 170 0.10 18.85 22.66
N ALA A 171 0.01 19.21 21.37
CA ALA A 171 0.64 18.45 20.28
C ALA A 171 1.16 19.39 19.19
N VAL A 172 2.22 18.97 18.51
CA VAL A 172 2.70 19.62 17.29
C VAL A 172 2.50 18.66 16.13
N VAL A 173 1.77 19.08 15.11
CA VAL A 173 1.45 18.28 13.93
C VAL A 173 1.81 19.02 12.64
N ALA A 174 1.92 18.31 11.53
CA ALA A 174 2.02 18.91 10.20
C ALA A 174 1.21 18.10 9.18
N VAL A 175 0.59 18.81 8.23
CA VAL A 175 -0.16 18.22 7.12
C VAL A 175 0.50 18.59 5.79
N THR A 176 0.82 17.59 4.98
CA THR A 176 1.41 17.75 3.63
C THR A 176 0.65 16.90 2.60
N GLY A 177 1.05 16.96 1.33
CA GLY A 177 0.47 16.18 0.23
C GLY A 177 -0.56 17.01 -0.52
N ALA A 178 -1.75 16.44 -0.76
CA ALA A 178 -2.83 17.10 -1.47
C ALA A 178 -3.15 18.50 -0.93
N GLU A 179 -3.47 19.42 -1.83
CA GLU A 179 -3.91 20.78 -1.52
C GLU A 179 -5.40 20.79 -1.19
N GLY A 180 -5.81 21.69 -0.30
CA GLY A 180 -7.22 21.86 0.06
C GLY A 180 -7.39 22.49 1.44
N PRO A 181 -8.63 22.72 1.88
CA PRO A 181 -8.90 23.33 3.17
C PRO A 181 -8.35 22.51 4.34
N LEU A 182 -7.73 23.21 5.28
CA LEU A 182 -7.33 22.70 6.58
C LEU A 182 -7.86 23.68 7.63
N THR A 183 -8.71 23.19 8.52
CA THR A 183 -9.43 24.03 9.47
C THR A 183 -9.08 23.64 10.89
N LEU A 184 -8.69 24.63 11.69
CA LEU A 184 -8.45 24.48 13.12
C LEU A 184 -9.61 25.13 13.88
N ARG A 185 -10.31 24.32 14.65
CA ARG A 185 -11.33 24.79 15.60
C ARG A 185 -10.76 24.72 17.01
N ARG A 186 -10.65 25.87 17.67
CA ARG A 186 -10.21 26.01 19.05
C ARG A 186 -11.29 25.52 20.02
N GLN A 187 -10.88 25.19 21.24
CA GLN A 187 -11.79 24.78 22.31
C GLN A 187 -12.85 25.86 22.64
N ASP A 188 -12.51 27.14 22.51
CA ASP A 188 -13.41 28.28 22.72
C ASP A 188 -14.46 28.46 21.60
N GLY A 189 -14.41 27.63 20.55
CA GLY A 189 -15.30 27.67 19.40
C GLY A 189 -14.79 28.47 18.21
N ALA A 190 -13.68 29.22 18.35
CA ALA A 190 -13.09 29.96 17.23
C ALA A 190 -12.63 28.99 16.13
N THR A 191 -12.93 29.32 14.88
CA THR A 191 -12.56 28.52 13.71
C THR A 191 -11.63 29.34 12.82
N LEU A 192 -10.46 28.79 12.53
CA LEU A 192 -9.38 29.46 11.80
C LEU A 192 -8.87 28.57 10.66
N PRO A 193 -8.49 29.14 9.51
CA PRO A 193 -7.71 28.41 8.52
C PRO A 193 -6.35 28.04 9.12
N ALA A 194 -5.89 26.82 8.88
CA ALA A 194 -4.57 26.35 9.28
C ALA A 194 -3.68 26.16 8.05
N ALA A 195 -2.39 26.45 8.20
CA ALA A 195 -1.42 26.27 7.13
C ALA A 195 -1.11 24.79 6.91
N ARG A 196 -1.14 24.34 5.65
CA ARG A 196 -0.48 23.10 5.22
C ARG A 196 1.02 23.35 5.08
N HIS A 197 1.80 22.27 5.02
CA HIS A 197 3.26 22.29 4.88
C HIS A 197 3.99 23.11 5.94
N ALA A 198 3.38 23.28 7.12
CA ALA A 198 3.95 24.00 8.25
C ALA A 198 3.63 23.24 9.56
N PRO A 199 4.46 23.39 10.60
CA PRO A 199 4.14 22.87 11.92
C PRO A 199 2.97 23.66 12.55
N LEU A 200 2.03 22.93 13.14
CA LEU A 200 0.84 23.46 13.80
C LEU A 200 0.83 23.02 15.27
N ALA A 201 0.73 24.00 16.17
CA ALA A 201 0.54 23.74 17.59
C ALA A 201 -0.95 23.61 17.93
N LEU A 202 -1.31 22.47 18.49
CA LEU A 202 -2.65 22.17 18.99
C LEU A 202 -2.63 22.20 20.52
N GLN A 203 -3.68 22.76 21.12
CA GLN A 203 -3.95 22.65 22.55
C GLN A 203 -5.02 21.60 22.83
N ALA A 204 -5.14 21.16 24.08
CA ALA A 204 -6.20 20.24 24.48
C ALA A 204 -7.58 20.80 24.10
N GLY A 205 -8.41 19.98 23.47
CA GLY A 205 -9.74 20.36 22.97
C GLY A 205 -9.74 20.94 21.55
N ASP A 206 -8.60 21.33 20.99
CA ASP A 206 -8.53 21.78 19.59
C ASP A 206 -8.90 20.64 18.64
N THR A 207 -9.60 20.96 17.56
CA THR A 207 -9.96 20.03 16.50
C THR A 207 -9.36 20.47 15.18
N LEU A 208 -8.64 19.57 14.51
CA LEU A 208 -8.09 19.78 13.18
C LEU A 208 -8.89 18.96 12.17
N ALA A 209 -9.44 19.63 11.16
CA ALA A 209 -10.24 19.02 10.11
C ALA A 209 -9.60 19.23 8.73
N LEU A 210 -9.39 18.14 7.99
CA LEU A 210 -8.96 18.16 6.60
C LEU A 210 -10.20 18.03 5.71
N GLY A 211 -10.50 19.07 4.93
CA GLY A 211 -11.59 18.99 3.94
C GLY A 211 -11.17 18.23 2.68
N ALA A 212 -12.10 18.13 1.72
CA ALA A 212 -11.83 17.50 0.43
C ALA A 212 -10.70 18.22 -0.32
N PRO A 213 -9.78 17.49 -0.97
CA PRO A 213 -8.67 18.11 -1.68
C PRO A 213 -9.14 18.83 -2.95
N GLU A 214 -8.52 19.98 -3.23
CA GLU A 214 -8.69 20.78 -4.44
C GLU A 214 -7.69 20.38 -5.54
N ALA A 215 -6.50 19.91 -5.14
CA ALA A 215 -5.48 19.35 -6.03
C ALA A 215 -4.80 18.15 -5.37
N GLY A 216 -4.56 17.09 -6.12
CA GLY A 216 -4.06 15.82 -5.60
C GLY A 216 -5.14 14.99 -4.91
N LEU A 217 -4.72 13.95 -4.18
CA LEU A 217 -5.61 12.94 -3.61
C LEU A 217 -5.27 12.54 -2.16
N ARG A 218 -3.98 12.48 -1.81
CA ARG A 218 -3.50 11.94 -0.53
C ARG A 218 -2.80 13.00 0.30
N SER A 219 -3.18 13.13 1.56
CA SER A 219 -2.48 13.95 2.55
C SER A 219 -1.74 13.08 3.57
N TYR A 220 -0.70 13.63 4.19
CA TYR A 220 -0.03 12.99 5.31
C TYR A 220 -0.14 13.87 6.55
N LEU A 221 -0.54 13.28 7.67
CA LEU A 221 -0.49 13.91 8.99
C LEU A 221 0.64 13.27 9.79
N ALA A 222 1.65 14.06 10.15
CA ALA A 222 2.67 13.66 11.12
C ALA A 222 2.44 14.40 12.44
N ALA A 223 2.75 13.73 13.55
CA ALA A 223 2.80 14.34 14.88
C ALA A 223 4.22 14.24 15.43
N ARG A 224 4.71 15.29 16.11
CA ARG A 224 6.04 15.32 16.72
C ARG A 224 6.19 14.18 17.72
N GLY A 225 7.13 13.28 17.50
CA GLY A 225 7.28 12.00 18.22
C GLY A 225 6.96 10.76 17.37
N GLY A 226 6.27 10.94 16.24
CA GLY A 226 5.74 9.85 15.41
C GLY A 226 4.55 9.15 16.08
N PHE A 227 3.65 8.55 15.31
CA PHE A 227 2.54 7.78 15.89
C PHE A 227 3.03 6.45 16.48
N ALA A 228 2.48 6.07 17.63
CA ALA A 228 2.72 4.75 18.20
C ALA A 228 2.02 3.68 17.35
N ALA A 229 2.80 2.77 16.79
CA ALA A 229 2.31 1.60 16.07
C ALA A 229 3.25 0.42 16.28
N GLN A 230 2.70 -0.79 16.36
CA GLN A 230 3.48 -2.01 16.51
C GLN A 230 4.05 -2.45 15.16
N PRO A 231 5.38 -2.59 15.02
CA PRO A 231 5.96 -3.05 13.78
C PRO A 231 5.62 -4.51 13.49
N VAL A 232 5.15 -4.80 12.29
CA VAL A 232 4.98 -6.16 11.75
C VAL A 232 5.99 -6.36 10.63
N LEU A 233 6.87 -7.35 10.76
CA LEU A 233 7.96 -7.59 9.80
C LEU A 233 8.86 -6.35 9.58
N GLY A 234 9.19 -5.67 10.68
CA GLY A 234 10.12 -4.55 10.67
C GLY A 234 9.54 -3.18 10.24
N SER A 235 8.22 -3.06 10.07
CA SER A 235 7.58 -1.82 9.64
C SER A 235 6.20 -1.63 10.28
N CYS A 236 5.73 -0.38 10.35
CA CYS A 236 4.40 0.00 10.81
C CYS A 236 3.40 0.24 9.66
N ALA A 237 3.81 0.09 8.40
CA ALA A 237 2.95 0.33 7.25
C ALA A 237 1.81 -0.70 7.13
N SER A 238 0.61 -0.21 6.79
CA SER A 238 -0.54 -1.03 6.43
C SER A 238 -0.49 -1.42 4.95
N ASP A 239 -0.36 -2.72 4.66
CA ASP A 239 -0.48 -3.32 3.32
C ASP A 239 -1.92 -3.82 3.11
N THR A 240 -2.65 -3.13 2.24
CA THR A 240 -4.07 -3.42 1.98
C THR A 240 -4.30 -4.69 1.15
N LEU A 241 -3.32 -5.11 0.34
CA LEU A 241 -3.42 -6.34 -0.44
C LEU A 241 -3.07 -7.55 0.43
N ALA A 242 -1.94 -7.48 1.13
CA ALA A 242 -1.49 -8.56 1.97
C ALA A 242 -2.27 -8.66 3.29
N GLY A 243 -2.92 -7.58 3.73
CA GLY A 243 -3.58 -7.50 5.04
C GLY A 243 -2.56 -7.64 6.18
N ILE A 244 -1.46 -6.88 6.09
CA ILE A 244 -0.36 -6.88 7.06
C ILE A 244 -0.19 -5.46 7.61
N GLY A 245 0.11 -5.36 8.90
CA GLY A 245 0.22 -4.08 9.60
C GLY A 245 -1.11 -3.63 10.24
N PRO A 246 -1.15 -2.41 10.77
CA PRO A 246 -2.33 -1.89 11.47
C PRO A 246 -3.57 -1.85 10.58
N ALA A 247 -4.76 -2.09 11.14
CA ALA A 247 -6.02 -1.84 10.45
C ALA A 247 -6.22 -0.34 10.15
N PRO A 248 -7.08 0.02 9.18
CA PRO A 248 -7.50 1.39 8.99
C PRO A 248 -8.08 2.00 10.27
N LEU A 249 -7.82 3.30 10.49
CA LEU A 249 -8.29 3.99 11.68
C LEU A 249 -9.82 4.10 11.72
N ALA A 250 -10.37 4.02 12.92
CA ALA A 250 -11.81 4.15 13.17
C ALA A 250 -12.15 5.42 13.98
N ALA A 251 -13.40 5.86 13.90
CA ALA A 251 -13.89 6.94 14.74
C ALA A 251 -13.86 6.53 16.23
N GLY A 252 -13.55 7.49 17.11
CA GLY A 252 -13.33 7.28 18.54
C GLY A 252 -11.95 6.71 18.90
N GLN A 253 -11.16 6.27 17.91
CA GLN A 253 -9.85 5.71 18.17
C GLN A 253 -8.89 6.77 18.71
N ARG A 254 -8.17 6.42 19.78
CA ARG A 254 -7.18 7.28 20.43
C ARG A 254 -5.77 6.92 20.00
N LEU A 255 -5.01 7.92 19.58
CA LEU A 255 -3.68 7.79 19.01
C LEU A 255 -2.64 8.30 19.99
N GLY A 256 -1.69 7.44 20.38
CA GLY A 256 -0.50 7.81 21.14
C GLY A 256 0.68 8.15 20.23
N LEU A 257 1.72 8.75 20.81
CA LEU A 257 3.00 8.98 20.14
C LEU A 257 4.00 7.90 20.51
N GLY A 258 4.94 7.63 19.61
CA GLY A 258 6.11 6.81 19.91
C GLY A 258 6.89 7.40 21.09
N ARG A 259 7.59 6.55 21.86
CA ARG A 259 8.45 7.03 22.94
C ARG A 259 9.48 8.02 22.39
N ARG A 260 9.73 9.10 23.13
CA ARG A 260 10.71 10.15 22.81
C ARG A 260 12.15 9.63 22.59
N GLU A 261 12.44 8.43 23.10
CA GLU A 261 13.71 7.71 22.98
C GLU A 261 13.66 6.54 21.98
N SER A 262 12.63 6.48 21.13
CA SER A 262 12.42 5.34 20.22
C SER A 262 13.60 5.13 19.27
N ARG A 263 13.68 3.91 18.71
CA ARG A 263 14.71 3.31 17.81
C ARG A 263 15.26 4.18 16.66
N HIS A 264 14.75 5.38 16.50
CA HIS A 264 14.99 6.33 15.43
C HIS A 264 15.81 7.57 15.85
N GLY A 265 16.30 7.61 17.10
CA GLY A 265 17.16 8.67 17.62
C GLY A 265 16.41 9.87 18.20
N PRO A 266 17.13 10.90 18.69
CA PRO A 266 16.52 12.07 19.32
C PRO A 266 15.71 12.90 18.31
N LEU A 267 14.66 13.58 18.78
CA LEU A 267 13.90 14.52 17.96
C LEU A 267 14.77 15.69 17.52
N ALA A 268 14.67 16.04 16.24
CA ALA A 268 15.29 17.25 15.70
C ALA A 268 14.49 18.51 16.07
N SER A 269 15.04 19.68 15.73
CA SER A 269 14.30 20.93 15.75
C SER A 269 13.11 20.86 14.78
N VAL A 270 12.00 21.48 15.17
CA VAL A 270 10.86 21.72 14.29
C VAL A 270 11.31 22.70 13.19
N ALA A 271 10.86 22.49 11.95
CA ALA A 271 11.20 23.38 10.85
C ALA A 271 10.64 24.79 11.12
N ALA A 272 11.48 25.82 10.97
CA ALA A 272 11.06 27.21 11.18
C ALA A 272 10.25 27.78 10.00
N HIS A 273 10.41 27.19 8.81
CA HIS A 273 9.78 27.66 7.57
C HIS A 273 8.90 26.57 6.95
N PRO A 274 7.80 26.96 6.28
CA PRO A 274 7.02 26.02 5.49
C PRO A 274 7.89 25.33 4.44
N GLU A 275 7.65 24.04 4.20
CA GLU A 275 8.24 23.37 3.05
C GLU A 275 7.51 23.78 1.77
N ALA A 276 8.25 23.92 0.67
CA ALA A 276 7.62 24.15 -0.63
C ALA A 276 6.70 22.98 -0.95
N ALA A 277 5.44 23.27 -1.25
CA ALA A 277 4.52 22.27 -1.77
C ALA A 277 5.06 21.71 -3.10
N SER A 278 4.77 20.43 -3.39
CA SER A 278 5.09 19.85 -4.69
C SER A 278 4.41 20.69 -5.78
N PRO A 279 5.16 21.32 -6.69
CA PRO A 279 4.55 22.16 -7.71
C PRO A 279 3.74 21.29 -8.68
N HIS A 280 2.48 21.67 -8.90
CA HIS A 280 1.56 21.11 -9.92
C HIS A 280 0.95 19.73 -9.62
N LEU A 281 0.20 19.61 -8.52
CA LEU A 281 -0.73 18.50 -8.35
C LEU A 281 -1.95 18.65 -9.28
N PRO A 282 -2.47 17.54 -9.85
CA PRO A 282 -3.64 17.61 -10.74
C PRO A 282 -4.90 17.98 -9.96
N ARG A 283 -5.75 18.80 -10.59
CA ARG A 283 -7.06 19.15 -10.04
C ARG A 283 -8.16 18.27 -10.63
N PRO A 284 -9.21 17.94 -9.86
CA PRO A 284 -10.38 17.29 -10.42
C PRO A 284 -10.95 18.10 -11.59
N GLY A 285 -11.14 17.45 -12.74
CA GLY A 285 -11.70 18.09 -13.93
C GLY A 285 -10.67 18.79 -14.84
N ASP A 286 -9.38 18.74 -14.52
CA ASP A 286 -8.34 19.22 -15.44
C ASP A 286 -8.44 18.50 -16.80
N ALA A 287 -8.60 19.27 -17.87
CA ALA A 287 -8.66 18.74 -19.24
C ALA A 287 -7.28 18.32 -19.77
N ALA A 288 -6.20 18.89 -19.21
CA ALA A 288 -4.84 18.57 -19.59
C ALA A 288 -4.42 17.23 -18.97
N ALA A 289 -3.82 16.36 -19.79
CA ALA A 289 -3.30 15.09 -19.30
C ALA A 289 -2.01 15.28 -18.50
N VAL A 290 -1.88 14.55 -17.40
CA VAL A 290 -0.66 14.44 -16.62
C VAL A 290 0.31 13.50 -17.35
N TRP A 291 1.55 13.94 -17.56
CA TRP A 291 2.56 13.13 -18.21
C TRP A 291 3.34 12.28 -17.20
N LEU A 292 3.42 10.98 -17.46
CA LEU A 292 4.24 10.04 -16.70
C LEU A 292 5.31 9.44 -17.61
N ASP A 293 6.56 9.68 -17.27
CA ASP A 293 7.71 9.01 -17.89
C ASP A 293 7.70 7.51 -17.56
N ILE A 294 7.92 6.68 -18.57
CA ILE A 294 8.02 5.22 -18.45
C ILE A 294 9.28 4.68 -19.12
N THR A 295 9.80 3.57 -18.58
CA THR A 295 10.72 2.68 -19.28
C THR A 295 9.93 1.51 -19.84
N LEU A 296 10.01 1.24 -21.14
CA LEU A 296 9.31 0.11 -21.76
C LEU A 296 9.94 -1.23 -21.36
N GLY A 297 9.11 -2.27 -21.23
CA GLY A 297 9.51 -3.61 -20.83
C GLY A 297 9.17 -3.97 -19.38
N PRO A 298 9.41 -5.23 -18.97
CA PRO A 298 10.17 -6.26 -19.70
C PRO A 298 9.39 -6.96 -20.82
N ARG A 299 8.07 -6.79 -20.93
CA ARG A 299 7.21 -7.49 -21.90
C ARG A 299 6.63 -6.57 -22.97
N ALA A 300 7.38 -5.56 -23.40
CA ALA A 300 6.91 -4.69 -24.49
C ALA A 300 6.85 -5.43 -25.83
N ASP A 301 7.67 -6.46 -26.02
CA ASP A 301 7.66 -7.42 -27.13
C ASP A 301 6.35 -8.20 -27.26
N TRP A 302 5.55 -8.29 -26.20
CA TRP A 302 4.23 -8.93 -26.24
C TRP A 302 3.16 -8.09 -26.95
N PHE A 303 3.48 -6.85 -27.33
CA PHE A 303 2.56 -5.90 -27.94
C PHE A 303 3.03 -5.53 -29.35
N SER A 304 2.08 -5.28 -30.25
CA SER A 304 2.41 -4.80 -31.59
C SER A 304 3.00 -3.39 -31.55
N PRO A 305 3.78 -2.97 -32.56
CA PRO A 305 4.25 -1.58 -32.66
C PRO A 305 3.10 -0.57 -32.59
N GLN A 306 1.94 -0.90 -33.17
CA GLN A 306 0.73 -0.08 -33.12
C GLN A 306 0.17 0.03 -31.70
N ALA A 307 0.19 -1.06 -30.92
CA ALA A 307 -0.23 -1.02 -29.52
C ALA A 307 0.74 -0.20 -28.65
N LEU A 308 2.05 -0.27 -28.91
CA LEU A 308 3.03 0.58 -28.22
C LEU A 308 2.88 2.07 -28.58
N ALA A 309 2.62 2.40 -29.85
CA ALA A 309 2.31 3.77 -30.26
C ALA A 309 1.03 4.26 -29.58
N LEU A 310 -0.02 3.44 -29.60
CA LEU A 310 -1.29 3.73 -28.95
C LEU A 310 -1.14 3.98 -27.44
N LEU A 311 -0.30 3.22 -26.74
CA LEU A 311 0.03 3.43 -25.33
C LEU A 311 0.56 4.85 -25.05
N LEU A 312 1.40 5.38 -25.94
CA LEU A 312 2.08 6.66 -25.76
C LEU A 312 1.26 7.85 -26.28
N GLU A 313 0.38 7.65 -27.26
CA GLU A 313 -0.37 8.71 -27.92
C GLU A 313 -1.72 9.01 -27.26
N GLN A 314 -2.47 7.97 -26.87
CA GLN A 314 -3.82 8.17 -26.33
C GLN A 314 -3.76 8.62 -24.86
N PRO A 315 -4.70 9.47 -24.41
CA PRO A 315 -4.89 9.71 -22.98
C PRO A 315 -5.56 8.48 -22.33
N TRP A 316 -5.15 8.20 -21.09
CA TRP A 316 -5.72 7.15 -20.25
C TRP A 316 -6.40 7.79 -19.05
N GLN A 317 -7.64 7.43 -18.77
CA GLN A 317 -8.36 7.94 -17.60
C GLN A 317 -8.14 7.04 -16.38
N VAL A 318 -7.76 7.62 -15.25
CA VAL A 318 -7.74 6.93 -13.95
C VAL A 318 -9.17 6.60 -13.55
N THR A 319 -9.49 5.32 -13.35
CA THR A 319 -10.87 4.90 -13.04
C THR A 319 -11.15 4.90 -11.53
N PRO A 320 -12.44 4.95 -11.12
CA PRO A 320 -12.83 4.85 -9.71
C PRO A 320 -12.46 3.53 -9.02
N GLN A 321 -12.06 2.49 -9.76
CA GLN A 321 -11.62 1.21 -9.19
C GLN A 321 -10.14 1.20 -8.78
N SER A 322 -9.47 2.36 -8.86
CA SER A 322 -8.08 2.57 -8.47
C SER A 322 -7.92 2.62 -6.95
N ASN A 323 -6.82 2.09 -6.43
CA ASN A 323 -6.53 2.05 -4.99
C ASN A 323 -5.01 1.99 -4.74
N ARG A 324 -4.58 1.61 -3.53
CA ARG A 324 -3.15 1.49 -3.16
C ARG A 324 -2.40 0.37 -3.88
N VAL A 325 -3.11 -0.63 -4.42
CA VAL A 325 -2.52 -1.73 -5.19
C VAL A 325 -2.15 -1.24 -6.58
N GLY A 326 -3.01 -0.44 -7.20
CA GLY A 326 -2.72 0.16 -8.49
C GLY A 326 -3.79 1.12 -9.00
N LEU A 327 -3.40 1.97 -9.94
CA LEU A 327 -4.31 2.76 -10.76
C LEU A 327 -4.80 1.90 -11.91
N ARG A 328 -6.12 1.78 -12.03
CA ARG A 328 -6.75 1.14 -13.19
C ARG A 328 -7.03 2.22 -14.20
N LEU A 329 -6.60 1.97 -15.44
CA LEU A 329 -6.58 2.96 -16.50
C LEU A 329 -7.54 2.56 -17.61
N ALA A 330 -8.30 3.52 -18.13
CA ALA A 330 -9.22 3.33 -19.24
C ALA A 330 -8.82 4.19 -20.44
N GLY A 331 -8.48 3.54 -21.55
CA GLY A 331 -8.28 4.16 -22.85
C GLY A 331 -9.49 3.91 -23.76
N SER A 332 -9.64 4.74 -24.79
CA SER A 332 -10.70 4.56 -25.79
C SER A 332 -10.50 3.29 -26.61
N GLN A 333 -9.23 2.89 -26.81
CA GLN A 333 -8.86 1.65 -27.49
C GLN A 333 -8.02 0.76 -26.57
N PRO A 334 -8.35 -0.53 -26.43
CA PRO A 334 -7.56 -1.47 -25.65
C PRO A 334 -6.24 -1.80 -26.38
N LEU A 335 -5.18 -2.04 -25.60
CA LEU A 335 -3.91 -2.52 -26.16
C LEU A 335 -4.04 -3.96 -26.66
N GLN A 336 -3.59 -4.19 -27.89
CA GLN A 336 -3.59 -5.52 -28.50
C GLN A 336 -2.25 -6.23 -28.31
N ARG A 337 -2.31 -7.53 -28.06
CA ARG A 337 -1.12 -8.38 -28.10
C ARG A 337 -0.60 -8.51 -29.53
N ALA A 338 0.70 -8.70 -29.68
CA ALA A 338 1.25 -9.11 -30.97
C ALA A 338 0.71 -10.51 -31.33
N ALA A 339 0.55 -10.77 -32.64
CA ALA A 339 -0.07 -12.00 -33.14
C ALA A 339 0.58 -13.29 -32.59
N ALA A 340 1.89 -13.28 -32.36
CA ALA A 340 2.63 -14.41 -31.80
C ALA A 340 2.23 -14.76 -30.34
N PHE A 341 1.60 -13.82 -29.62
CA PHE A 341 1.22 -13.96 -28.21
C PHE A 341 -0.30 -13.89 -27.99
N GLU A 342 -1.09 -13.96 -29.06
CA GLU A 342 -2.55 -13.97 -28.95
C GLU A 342 -3.02 -15.24 -28.23
N GLY A 343 -3.82 -15.07 -27.17
CA GLY A 343 -4.27 -16.18 -26.32
C GLY A 343 -3.18 -16.84 -25.47
N ALA A 344 -1.93 -16.38 -25.53
CA ALA A 344 -0.84 -16.91 -24.74
C ALA A 344 -0.94 -16.49 -23.26
N GLU A 345 -0.66 -17.42 -22.36
CA GLU A 345 -0.56 -17.16 -20.93
C GLU A 345 0.91 -16.97 -20.54
N LEU A 346 1.19 -15.96 -19.72
CA LEU A 346 2.52 -15.72 -19.18
C LEU A 346 2.65 -16.44 -17.82
N PRO A 347 3.65 -17.33 -17.64
CA PRO A 347 3.99 -17.84 -16.33
C PRO A 347 4.20 -16.67 -15.37
N SER A 348 3.73 -16.79 -14.12
CA SER A 348 3.81 -15.67 -13.18
C SER A 348 5.26 -15.21 -12.99
N GLU A 349 5.50 -13.93 -13.23
CA GLU A 349 6.80 -13.29 -13.10
C GLU A 349 6.76 -12.22 -12.00
N GLY A 350 7.94 -11.82 -11.51
CA GLY A 350 8.06 -10.77 -10.51
C GLY A 350 7.54 -9.43 -11.03
N THR A 351 6.72 -8.77 -10.25
CA THR A 351 6.18 -7.44 -10.55
C THR A 351 6.78 -6.41 -9.60
N ALA A 352 7.10 -5.23 -10.14
CA ALA A 352 7.71 -4.14 -9.40
C ALA A 352 6.74 -2.97 -9.18
N LEU A 353 7.03 -2.15 -8.18
CA LEU A 353 6.40 -0.84 -8.02
C LEU A 353 6.58 -0.02 -9.30
N GLY A 354 5.50 0.60 -9.79
CA GLY A 354 5.49 1.37 -11.04
C GLY A 354 5.23 0.52 -12.28
N ALA A 355 5.17 -0.81 -12.18
CA ALA A 355 4.90 -1.67 -13.33
C ALA A 355 3.52 -1.39 -13.93
N LEU A 356 3.48 -1.23 -15.26
CA LEU A 356 2.29 -1.06 -16.06
C LEU A 356 1.89 -2.42 -16.63
N GLN A 357 1.06 -3.14 -15.89
CA GLN A 357 0.58 -4.46 -16.28
C GLN A 357 -0.63 -4.35 -17.20
N VAL A 358 -0.72 -5.19 -18.23
CA VAL A 358 -1.84 -5.15 -19.19
C VAL A 358 -2.59 -6.49 -19.18
N PRO A 359 -3.77 -6.57 -18.52
CA PRO A 359 -4.63 -7.75 -18.55
C PRO A 359 -5.18 -8.05 -19.95
N ALA A 360 -5.93 -9.14 -20.07
CA ALA A 360 -6.52 -9.59 -21.35
C ALA A 360 -7.49 -8.58 -21.98
N ASN A 361 -8.09 -7.69 -21.20
CA ASN A 361 -8.97 -6.63 -21.71
C ASN A 361 -8.20 -5.45 -22.36
N GLY A 362 -6.86 -5.47 -22.34
CA GLY A 362 -6.01 -4.44 -22.93
C GLY A 362 -6.00 -3.10 -22.18
N GLN A 363 -6.61 -3.02 -20.99
CA GLN A 363 -6.71 -1.81 -20.18
C GLN A 363 -5.64 -1.83 -19.08
N PRO A 364 -4.62 -0.95 -19.12
CA PRO A 364 -3.47 -1.04 -18.22
C PRO A 364 -3.83 -0.84 -16.73
N VAL A 365 -3.03 -1.47 -15.87
CA VAL A 365 -3.02 -1.26 -14.42
C VAL A 365 -1.62 -0.83 -14.02
N LEU A 366 -1.48 0.39 -13.51
CA LEU A 366 -0.24 0.90 -12.95
C LEU A 366 -0.12 0.47 -11.49
N PHE A 367 0.82 -0.41 -11.18
CA PHE A 367 1.05 -0.91 -9.84
C PHE A 367 1.71 0.12 -8.91
N LEU A 368 1.16 0.21 -7.69
CA LEU A 368 1.57 1.16 -6.65
C LEU A 368 2.08 0.43 -5.39
N ALA A 369 2.16 1.08 -4.24
CA ALA A 369 2.89 0.57 -3.07
C ALA A 369 2.48 -0.84 -2.58
N ASP A 370 1.18 -1.18 -2.66
CA ASP A 370 0.64 -2.47 -2.20
C ASP A 370 0.49 -3.48 -3.37
N HIS A 371 1.31 -3.34 -4.42
CA HIS A 371 1.23 -4.18 -5.61
C HIS A 371 1.49 -5.67 -5.31
N PRO A 372 0.89 -6.60 -6.09
CA PRO A 372 1.26 -8.01 -5.99
C PRO A 372 2.74 -8.20 -6.32
N LEU A 373 3.38 -9.18 -5.70
CA LEU A 373 4.79 -9.49 -5.98
C LEU A 373 5.00 -10.27 -7.27
N THR A 374 3.98 -11.02 -7.70
CA THR A 374 4.01 -11.78 -8.94
C THR A 374 2.71 -11.63 -9.71
N GLY A 375 2.78 -11.65 -11.03
CA GLY A 375 1.59 -11.61 -11.89
C GLY A 375 1.78 -12.39 -13.20
N GLY A 376 0.68 -12.92 -13.74
CA GLY A 376 0.65 -13.66 -15.01
C GLY A 376 0.22 -12.82 -16.22
N TYR A 377 0.24 -11.50 -16.10
CA TYR A 377 -0.02 -10.58 -17.21
C TYR A 377 1.27 -9.78 -17.50
N PRO A 378 1.57 -9.49 -18.78
CA PRO A 378 2.78 -8.80 -19.17
C PRO A 378 2.80 -7.39 -18.61
N VAL A 379 4.00 -6.98 -18.26
CA VAL A 379 4.33 -5.60 -17.92
C VAL A 379 4.89 -4.92 -19.17
N VAL A 380 4.11 -4.01 -19.77
CA VAL A 380 4.49 -3.30 -21.00
C VAL A 380 5.54 -2.21 -20.75
N GLY A 381 5.60 -1.72 -19.51
CA GLY A 381 6.57 -0.71 -19.08
C GLY A 381 6.53 -0.51 -17.57
N CYS A 382 7.40 0.34 -17.05
CA CYS A 382 7.44 0.75 -15.65
C CYS A 382 7.58 2.26 -15.54
N VAL A 383 6.76 2.90 -14.70
CA VAL A 383 6.83 4.33 -14.40
C VAL A 383 8.17 4.67 -13.75
N ALA A 384 8.79 5.74 -14.25
CA ALA A 384 10.05 6.23 -13.71
C ALA A 384 9.88 6.66 -12.24
N ALA A 385 10.90 6.39 -11.42
CA ALA A 385 10.83 6.58 -9.97
C ALA A 385 10.42 8.00 -9.55
N HIS A 386 10.85 9.03 -10.29
CA HIS A 386 10.51 10.43 -10.00
C HIS A 386 9.04 10.80 -10.23
N HIS A 387 8.25 9.93 -10.87
CA HIS A 387 6.82 10.12 -11.08
C HIS A 387 5.93 9.24 -10.18
N LEU A 388 6.51 8.40 -9.32
CA LEU A 388 5.72 7.55 -8.43
C LEU A 388 4.93 8.37 -7.40
N ASP A 389 5.54 9.41 -6.83
CA ASP A 389 4.86 10.32 -5.90
C ASP A 389 3.71 11.08 -6.59
N LEU A 390 3.90 11.47 -7.86
CA LEU A 390 2.84 12.08 -8.67
C LEU A 390 1.71 11.08 -8.97
N ALA A 391 2.04 9.84 -9.31
CA ALA A 391 1.06 8.78 -9.55
C ALA A 391 0.19 8.51 -8.29
N ALA A 392 0.78 8.61 -7.10
CA ALA A 392 0.07 8.53 -5.83
C ALA A 392 -0.91 9.69 -5.57
N GLN A 393 -0.85 10.77 -6.35
CA GLN A 393 -1.71 11.94 -6.19
C GLN A 393 -2.83 12.02 -7.24
N LEU A 394 -2.92 11.07 -8.17
CA LEU A 394 -3.92 11.12 -9.26
C LEU A 394 -5.32 10.70 -8.76
N PRO A 395 -6.32 11.62 -8.71
CA PRO A 395 -7.69 11.25 -8.43
C PRO A 395 -8.35 10.50 -9.60
N ALA A 396 -9.48 9.84 -9.32
CA ALA A 396 -10.31 9.27 -10.38
C ALA A 396 -10.80 10.37 -11.33
N GLY A 397 -10.85 10.06 -12.62
CA GLY A 397 -11.19 11.00 -13.69
C GLY A 397 -10.00 11.72 -14.31
N THR A 398 -8.83 11.77 -13.64
CA THR A 398 -7.62 12.37 -14.20
C THR A 398 -7.20 11.66 -15.48
N LEU A 399 -6.87 12.45 -16.50
CA LEU A 399 -6.26 11.97 -17.73
C LEU A 399 -4.75 11.90 -17.56
N ILE A 400 -4.14 10.80 -17.99
CA ILE A 400 -2.69 10.63 -18.03
C ILE A 400 -2.22 10.31 -19.45
N ARG A 401 -0.97 10.65 -19.74
CA ARG A 401 -0.25 10.21 -20.93
C ARG A 401 1.12 9.68 -20.55
N PHE A 402 1.63 8.76 -21.35
CA PHE A 402 2.92 8.15 -21.11
C PHE A 402 3.97 8.67 -22.08
N ARG A 403 5.17 8.94 -21.57
CA ARG A 403 6.34 9.26 -22.38
C ARG A 403 7.41 8.21 -22.16
N ALA A 404 7.73 7.46 -23.21
CA ALA A 404 8.84 6.52 -23.16
C ALA A 404 10.15 7.30 -23.04
N GLN A 405 10.95 7.02 -22.02
CA GLN A 405 12.26 7.65 -21.83
C GLN A 405 13.28 7.16 -22.86
N ARG A 406 13.12 5.91 -23.32
CA ARG A 406 13.96 5.24 -24.30
C ARG A 406 13.11 4.22 -25.08
N PRO A 407 13.51 3.86 -26.32
CA PRO A 407 12.92 2.71 -27.01
C PRO A 407 13.09 1.41 -26.21
N PHE A 408 12.20 0.45 -26.42
CA PHE A 408 12.36 -0.88 -25.84
C PHE A 408 13.65 -1.53 -26.34
N GLN A 409 14.39 -2.14 -25.43
CA GLN A 409 15.52 -3.00 -25.72
C GLN A 409 15.32 -4.30 -24.96
N GLU A 410 15.41 -5.42 -25.66
CA GLU A 410 15.33 -6.73 -25.04
C GLU A 410 16.52 -6.91 -24.10
N ILE A 411 16.24 -7.18 -22.83
CA ILE A 411 17.28 -7.55 -21.87
C ILE A 411 17.53 -9.04 -22.06
N CYS A 412 18.56 -9.38 -22.84
CA CYS A 412 19.08 -10.74 -22.89
C CYS A 412 19.68 -11.05 -21.51
N LEU A 413 18.90 -11.68 -20.63
CA LEU A 413 19.44 -12.24 -19.40
C LEU A 413 20.36 -13.42 -19.78
N PRO A 414 21.60 -13.48 -19.24
CA PRO A 414 22.57 -14.52 -19.57
C PRO A 414 22.16 -15.92 -19.10
#